data_AF-A0A6A3A8Q2-F1
#
_entry.id   AF-A0A6A3A8Q2-F1
#
_cell.length_a   1.000
_cell.length_b   1.000
_cell.length_c   1.000
_cell.angle_alpha   90.00
_cell.angle_beta   90.00
_cell.angle_gamma   90.00
#
_symmetry.space_group_name_H-M   'P 1'
#
loop_
_entity.id
_entity.type
_entity.pdbx_description
1 polymer ?
#
loop_
_entity_poly.entity_id
_entity_poly.type
_entity_poly.pdbx_seq_one_letter_code
_entity_poly.pdbx_strand_id
1 'polypeptide(L)'
;MSLGLPVAATVNCADNTGAKNLYIISVKGIKGRLNRLPSACVGDMVMATVKKGKPDLRKKVLPAVIVRQRKPWRRKDGVYMYFEDNAGVMSTPKVK
;
A
#
# COMPACT_ATOMS: atom_id res chain seq x y z
N MET A 1 -12.21 -4.85 -7.26
CA MET A 1 -11.41 -3.61 -7.07
C MET A 1 -10.35 -3.56 -8.16
N SER A 2 -10.08 -2.39 -8.74
CA SER A 2 -9.01 -2.23 -9.74
C SER A 2 -7.65 -2.14 -9.04
N LEU A 3 -6.68 -2.97 -9.42
CA LEU A 3 -5.31 -2.91 -8.87
C LEU A 3 -4.56 -1.70 -9.42
N GLY A 4 -4.10 -0.82 -8.53
CA GLY A 4 -3.48 0.47 -8.89
C GLY A 4 -2.06 0.67 -8.40
N LEU A 5 -1.57 -0.20 -7.52
CA LEU A 5 -0.30 -0.04 -6.83
C LEU A 5 0.57 -1.29 -7.03
N PRO A 6 1.36 -1.38 -8.12
CA PRO A 6 2.32 -2.47 -8.28
C PRO A 6 3.42 -2.40 -7.22
N VAL A 7 4.15 -3.49 -7.02
CA VAL A 7 5.44 -3.45 -6.31
C VAL A 7 6.34 -2.35 -6.88
N ALA A 8 7.20 -1.78 -6.05
CA ALA A 8 7.99 -0.59 -6.30
C ALA A 8 7.21 0.75 -6.37
N ALA A 9 5.88 0.75 -6.26
CA ALA A 9 5.14 1.98 -6.04
C ALA A 9 5.49 2.61 -4.68
N THR A 10 5.60 3.94 -4.65
CA THR A 10 5.74 4.72 -3.42
C THR A 10 4.43 5.44 -3.15
N VAL A 11 3.91 5.31 -1.94
CA VAL A 11 2.67 5.95 -1.49
C VAL A 11 2.94 6.84 -0.28
N ASN A 12 2.07 7.83 -0.05
CA ASN A 12 2.14 8.67 1.13
C ASN A 12 1.83 7.84 2.38
N CYS A 13 2.47 8.18 3.49
CA CYS A 13 2.08 7.62 4.78
C CYS A 13 1.01 8.52 5.40
N ALA A 14 -0.17 7.95 5.67
CA ALA A 14 -1.31 8.65 6.25
C ALA A 14 -1.46 8.32 7.75
N ASP A 15 -0.34 8.31 8.48
CA ASP A 15 -0.32 8.07 9.92
C ASP A 15 0.60 9.08 10.65
N ASN A 16 0.54 9.08 11.98
CA ASN A 16 1.34 9.95 12.84
C ASN A 16 2.59 9.26 13.43
N THR A 17 3.02 8.13 12.88
CA THR A 17 4.16 7.36 13.42
C THR A 17 5.51 8.03 13.15
N GLY A 18 5.57 8.88 12.11
CA GLY A 18 6.76 9.60 11.68
C GLY A 18 7.37 9.07 10.38
N ALA A 19 6.74 8.08 9.73
CA ALA A 19 6.99 7.77 8.33
C ALA A 19 6.32 8.85 7.44
N LYS A 20 6.97 9.24 6.34
CA LYS A 20 6.38 10.17 5.35
C LYS A 20 5.91 9.45 4.09
N ASN A 21 6.62 8.39 3.70
CA ASN A 21 6.26 7.57 2.56
C ASN A 21 6.54 6.09 2.80
N LEU A 22 5.83 5.26 2.03
CA LEU A 22 5.89 3.81 2.08
C LEU A 22 6.19 3.29 0.68
N TYR A 23 7.29 2.55 0.54
CA TYR A 23 7.70 1.90 -0.70
C TYR A 23 7.29 0.43 -0.65
N ILE A 24 6.40 0.01 -1.56
CA ILE A 24 5.82 -1.33 -1.58
C ILE A 24 6.84 -2.33 -2.11
N ILE A 25 7.10 -3.39 -1.34
CA ILE A 25 8.01 -4.48 -1.74
C ILE A 25 7.27 -5.77 -2.08
N SER A 26 6.12 -6.02 -1.44
CA SER A 26 5.28 -7.19 -1.73
C SER A 26 3.84 -6.95 -1.29
N VAL A 27 2.92 -7.75 -1.83
CA VAL A 27 1.49 -7.71 -1.53
C VAL A 27 1.07 -9.05 -0.96
N LYS A 28 0.39 -9.06 0.19
CA LYS A 28 -0.01 -10.29 0.87
C LYS A 28 -1.13 -11.00 0.10
N GLY A 29 -1.09 -12.33 0.07
CA GLY A 29 -2.16 -13.15 -0.52
C GLY A 29 -2.19 -13.21 -2.05
N ILE A 30 -1.20 -12.65 -2.74
CA ILE A 30 -1.10 -12.72 -4.21
C ILE A 30 -0.30 -13.95 -4.64
N LYS A 31 -0.87 -14.75 -5.55
CA LYS A 31 -0.14 -15.79 -6.28
C LYS A 31 0.63 -15.16 -7.45
N GLY A 32 1.89 -15.56 -7.61
CA GLY A 32 2.74 -15.11 -8.71
C GLY A 32 2.25 -15.65 -10.06
N ARG A 33 2.52 -14.88 -11.12
CA ARG A 33 2.44 -15.34 -12.52
C ARG A 33 3.67 -14.79 -13.25
N LEU A 34 4.23 -15.56 -14.17
CA LEU A 34 5.38 -15.15 -14.96
C LEU A 34 5.15 -13.76 -15.57
N ASN A 35 6.14 -12.86 -15.39
CA ASN A 35 6.14 -11.47 -15.86
C ASN A 35 5.02 -10.56 -15.33
N ARG A 36 4.26 -10.97 -14.30
CA ARG A 36 3.26 -10.13 -13.65
C ARG A 36 3.80 -9.54 -12.36
N LEU A 37 3.79 -8.21 -12.26
CA LEU A 37 4.09 -7.52 -11.01
C LEU A 37 2.92 -7.70 -10.02
N PRO A 38 3.17 -8.21 -8.80
CA PRO A 38 2.17 -8.18 -7.74
C PRO A 38 1.69 -6.74 -7.52
N SER A 39 0.39 -6.54 -7.37
CA SER A 39 -0.21 -5.22 -7.30
C SER A 39 -1.32 -5.20 -6.25
N ALA A 40 -1.39 -4.11 -5.50
CA ALA A 40 -2.37 -3.88 -4.45
C ALA A 40 -3.47 -2.90 -4.89
N CYS A 41 -4.58 -2.92 -4.16
CA CYS A 41 -5.64 -1.91 -4.16
C CYS A 41 -5.99 -1.48 -2.73
N VAL A 42 -6.91 -0.53 -2.60
CA VAL A 42 -7.41 -0.07 -1.30
C VAL A 42 -7.93 -1.26 -0.46
N GLY A 43 -7.46 -1.34 0.79
CA GLY A 43 -7.77 -2.40 1.75
C GLY A 43 -6.76 -3.54 1.80
N ASP A 44 -5.86 -3.66 0.81
CA ASP A 44 -4.87 -4.73 0.80
C ASP A 44 -3.74 -4.46 1.81
N MET A 45 -3.26 -5.56 2.43
CA MET A 45 -2.05 -5.55 3.25
C MET A 45 -0.81 -5.77 2.37
N VAL A 46 0.15 -4.86 2.50
CA VAL A 46 1.42 -4.88 1.79
C VAL A 46 2.57 -4.95 2.78
N MET A 47 3.72 -5.46 2.33
CA MET A 47 4.98 -5.20 3.01
C MET A 47 5.62 -3.97 2.37
N ALA A 48 6.09 -3.05 3.19
CA ALA A 48 6.67 -1.80 2.73
C ALA A 48 7.93 -1.42 3.52
N THR A 49 8.70 -0.50 2.96
CA THR A 49 9.84 0.14 3.63
C THR A 49 9.64 1.65 3.64
N VAL A 50 10.09 2.31 4.71
CA VAL A 50 10.05 3.78 4.80
C VAL A 50 11.26 4.37 4.08
N LYS A 51 11.04 5.21 3.05
CA LYS A 51 12.14 5.88 2.33
C LYS A 51 12.48 7.24 2.95
N LYS A 52 11.47 7.99 3.38
CA LYS A 52 11.52 9.31 4.02
C LYS A 52 10.72 9.25 5.32
N GLY A 53 11.29 9.74 6.42
CA GLY A 53 10.71 9.68 7.75
C GLY A 53 11.78 9.61 8.83
N LYS A 54 11.36 9.32 10.08
CA LYS A 54 12.28 9.09 11.21
C LYS A 54 13.33 8.03 10.86
N PRO A 55 14.63 8.25 11.19
CA PRO A 55 15.70 7.29 10.91
C PRO A 55 15.42 5.88 11.42
N ASP A 56 14.82 5.74 12.60
CA ASP A 56 14.55 4.44 13.25
C ASP A 56 13.57 3.54 12.49
N LEU A 57 12.72 4.14 11.63
CA LEU A 57 11.75 3.42 10.80
C LEU A 57 12.31 3.06 9.42
N ARG A 58 13.39 3.71 8.99
CA ARG A 58 14.01 3.47 7.68
C ARG A 58 14.76 2.14 7.70
N LYS A 59 14.98 1.56 6.52
CA LYS A 59 15.70 0.29 6.31
C LYS A 59 15.08 -0.94 7.02
N LYS A 60 13.88 -0.81 7.58
CA LYS A 60 13.08 -1.91 8.13
C LYS A 60 11.94 -2.25 7.19
N VAL A 61 11.58 -3.53 7.15
CA VAL A 61 10.43 -4.04 6.42
C VAL A 61 9.26 -4.14 7.39
N LEU A 62 8.16 -3.44 7.08
CA LEU A 62 7.01 -3.26 7.96
C LEU A 62 5.71 -3.56 7.19
N PRO A 63 4.69 -4.12 7.85
CA PRO A 63 3.37 -4.25 7.23
C PRO A 63 2.72 -2.87 7.10
N ALA A 64 1.92 -2.70 6.05
CA ALA A 64 1.08 -1.52 5.86
C ALA A 64 -0.24 -1.92 5.19
N VAL A 65 -1.26 -1.09 5.35
CA VAL A 65 -2.56 -1.23 4.68
C VAL A 65 -2.78 -0.04 3.76
N ILE A 66 -3.19 -0.29 2.52
CA ILE A 66 -3.51 0.77 1.56
C ILE A 66 -4.89 1.37 1.91
N VAL A 67 -4.95 2.69 2.08
CA VAL A 67 -6.20 3.40 2.45
C VAL A 67 -6.74 4.27 1.34
N ARG A 68 -5.88 4.77 0.44
CA ARG A 68 -6.30 5.58 -0.71
C ARG A 68 -5.57 5.14 -1.97
N GLN A 69 -6.27 5.16 -3.10
CA GLN A 69 -5.67 5.00 -4.42
C GLN A 69 -6.25 6.00 -5.42
N ARG A 70 -5.38 6.50 -6.29
CA ARG A 70 -5.72 7.42 -7.39
C ARG A 70 -6.32 6.72 -8.59
N LYS A 71 -5.99 5.44 -8.82
CA LYS A 71 -6.60 4.66 -9.90
C LYS A 71 -8.09 4.44 -9.61
N PRO A 72 -9.02 4.80 -10.50
CA PRO A 72 -10.43 4.57 -10.26
C PRO A 72 -10.79 3.10 -10.11
N TRP A 73 -11.77 2.80 -9.26
CA TRP A 73 -12.41 1.50 -9.21
C TRP A 73 -13.93 1.64 -9.15
N ARG A 74 -14.61 0.62 -9.66
CA ARG A 74 -16.07 0.54 -9.65
C ARG A 74 -16.56 -0.11 -8.36
N ARG A 75 -17.48 0.55 -7.67
CA ARG A 75 -18.24 0.00 -6.54
C ARG A 75 -19.42 -0.84 -7.04
N LYS A 76 -20.03 -1.63 -6.14
CA LYS A 76 -21.15 -2.54 -6.49
C LYS A 76 -22.40 -1.79 -6.96
N ASP A 77 -22.61 -0.58 -6.45
CA ASP A 77 -23.67 0.35 -6.84
C ASP A 77 -23.46 0.99 -8.24
N GLY A 78 -22.35 0.69 -8.91
CA GLY A 78 -22.03 1.19 -10.25
C GLY A 78 -21.20 2.47 -10.27
N VAL A 79 -21.01 3.14 -9.12
CA VAL A 79 -20.24 4.39 -9.05
C VAL A 79 -18.75 4.09 -9.17
N TYR A 80 -18.04 4.91 -9.95
CA TYR A 80 -16.58 4.92 -9.98
C TYR A 80 -16.04 5.93 -8.96
N MET A 81 -15.09 5.49 -8.14
CA MET A 81 -14.45 6.35 -7.14
C MET A 81 -12.93 6.33 -7.29
N TYR A 82 -12.30 7.45 -6.98
CA TYR A 82 -10.85 7.61 -6.88
C TYR A 82 -10.51 8.66 -5.82
N PHE A 83 -9.28 8.63 -5.31
CA PHE A 83 -8.75 9.64 -4.43
C PHE A 83 -7.74 10.54 -5.15
N GLU A 84 -7.42 11.69 -4.55
CA GLU A 84 -6.40 12.61 -5.05
C GLU A 84 -5.01 11.96 -5.09
N ASP A 85 -4.65 11.23 -4.03
CA ASP A 85 -3.34 10.61 -3.83
C ASP A 85 -3.42 9.10 -3.52
N ASN A 86 -2.26 8.45 -3.57
CA ASN A 86 -2.09 7.10 -3.06
C ASN A 86 -1.53 7.17 -1.64
N ALA A 87 -2.17 6.51 -0.70
CA ALA A 87 -1.73 6.52 0.69
C ALA A 87 -1.93 5.18 1.39
N GLY A 88 -1.06 4.92 2.37
CA GLY A 88 -1.12 3.76 3.24
C GLY A 88 -0.83 4.12 4.70
N VAL A 89 -1.22 3.23 5.60
CA VAL A 89 -1.04 3.35 7.05
C VAL A 89 -0.19 2.18 7.51
N MET A 90 0.82 2.42 8.35
CA MET A 90 1.64 1.36 8.90
C MET A 90 0.81 0.50 9.87
N SER A 91 0.98 -0.83 9.81
CA SER A 91 0.28 -1.78 10.68
C SER A 91 1.27 -2.61 11.46
N THR A 92 0.93 -2.92 12.70
CA THR A 92 1.61 -3.98 13.44
C THR A 92 1.10 -5.35 12.95
N PRO A 93 1.94 -6.40 12.96
CA PRO A 93 1.45 -7.76 12.80
C PRO A 93 0.53 -8.08 13.99
N LYS A 94 -0.73 -8.43 13.74
CA LYS A 94 -1.56 -9.00 14.79
C LYS A 94 -1.04 -10.42 15.07
N VAL A 95 -0.51 -10.63 16.27
CA VAL A 95 -0.33 -11.98 16.81
C VAL A 95 -1.72 -12.60 16.86
N LYS A 96 -1.91 -13.73 16.18
CA LYS A 96 -3.13 -14.53 16.31
C LYS A 96 -3.05 -15.34 17.59
#